data_AF-A0A3Q1GK66-F1
#
_entry.id   AF-A0A3Q1GK66-F1
#
_cell.length_a   1.000
_cell.length_b   1.000
_cell.length_c   1.000
_cell.angle_alpha   90.00
_cell.angle_beta   90.00
_cell.angle_gamma   90.00
#
_symmetry.space_group_name_H-M   'P 1'
#
loop_
_entity.id
_entity.type
_entity.pdbx_description
1 polymer ?
#
loop_
_entity_poly.entity_id
_entity_poly.type
_entity_poly.pdbx_seq_one_letter_code
_entity_poly.pdbx_strand_id
1 'polypeptide(L)'
;MFQGLLKVTLDKYQGSMTDLYDHNLHGKEFAKCICSVLMQDLQKIEDRLKARQLPHQNLSDGNIVSLFQAMYWASVEEFLPAWENFLLGKGPHPTASLNQSVCPLDQN
;
A
#
# COMPACT_ATOMS: atom_id res chain seq x y z
N MET A 1 -37.65 45.29 32.18
CA MET A 1 -36.21 44.96 32.26
C MET A 1 -35.90 43.53 31.78
N PHE A 2 -36.74 42.52 32.07
CA PHE A 2 -36.51 41.12 31.68
C PHE A 2 -36.54 40.81 30.17
N GLN A 3 -37.36 41.52 29.38
CA GLN A 3 -37.45 41.32 27.92
C GLN A 3 -36.12 41.64 27.19
N GLY A 4 -35.38 42.66 27.64
CA GLY A 4 -34.08 43.01 27.06
C GLY A 4 -32.99 41.97 27.34
N LEU A 5 -33.01 41.38 28.55
CA LEU A 5 -32.07 40.33 28.93
C LEU A 5 -32.27 39.06 28.09
N LEU A 6 -33.54 38.66 27.87
CA LEU A 6 -33.89 37.51 27.04
C LEU A 6 -33.44 37.68 25.58
N LYS A 7 -33.59 38.88 25.02
CA LYS A 7 -33.13 39.19 23.66
C LYS A 7 -31.61 39.10 23.52
N VAL A 8 -30.87 39.70 24.45
CA VAL A 8 -29.40 39.65 24.47
C VAL A 8 -28.90 38.21 24.61
N THR A 9 -29.55 37.39 25.43
CA THR A 9 -29.20 35.96 25.53
C THR A 9 -29.49 35.20 24.25
N LEU A 10 -30.62 35.48 23.57
CA LEU A 10 -30.98 34.82 22.33
C LEU A 10 -30.01 35.20 21.20
N ASP A 11 -29.68 36.48 21.07
CA ASP A 11 -28.72 36.98 20.07
C ASP A 11 -27.32 36.39 20.29
N LYS A 12 -26.89 36.22 21.56
CA LYS A 12 -25.62 35.58 21.91
C LYS A 12 -25.59 34.09 21.51
N TYR A 13 -26.69 33.37 21.75
CA TYR A 13 -26.80 31.96 21.34
C TYR A 13 -26.87 31.82 19.82
N GLN A 14 -27.56 32.74 19.14
CA GLN A 14 -27.69 32.72 17.69
C GLN A 14 -26.35 33.01 17.00
N GLY A 15 -25.57 33.98 17.49
CA GLY A 15 -24.21 34.23 17.00
C GLY A 15 -23.26 33.05 17.25
N SER A 16 -23.31 32.46 18.45
CA SER A 16 -22.50 31.28 18.77
C SER A 16 -22.85 30.06 17.90
N MET A 17 -24.12 29.93 17.48
CA MET A 17 -24.55 28.86 16.59
C MET A 17 -24.01 29.08 15.17
N THR A 18 -24.05 30.30 14.64
CA THR A 18 -23.56 30.61 13.29
C THR A 18 -22.05 30.44 13.15
N ASP A 19 -21.28 30.82 14.17
CA ASP A 19 -19.80 30.70 14.15
C ASP A 19 -19.34 29.23 14.13
N LEU A 20 -20.12 28.33 14.75
CA LEU A 20 -19.84 26.89 14.77
C LEU A 20 -20.08 26.22 13.41
N TYR A 21 -21.10 26.67 12.67
CA TYR A 21 -21.35 26.18 11.31
C TYR A 21 -20.29 26.65 10.31
N ASP A 22 -19.79 27.89 10.47
CA ASP A 22 -18.79 28.47 9.57
C ASP A 22 -17.41 27.80 9.75
N HIS A 23 -17.00 27.54 11.00
CA HIS A 23 -15.75 26.81 11.28
C HIS A 23 -15.76 25.37 10.74
N ASN A 24 -16.92 24.67 10.83
CA ASN A 24 -17.06 23.31 10.32
C ASN A 24 -17.07 23.27 8.78
N LEU A 25 -17.72 24.25 8.16
CA LEU A 25 -17.71 24.42 6.71
C LEU A 25 -16.29 24.69 6.19
N HIS A 26 -15.54 25.56 6.87
CA HIS A 26 -14.17 25.87 6.52
C HIS A 26 -13.26 24.64 6.62
N GLY A 27 -13.38 23.85 7.69
CA GLY A 27 -12.67 22.57 7.84
C GLY A 27 -13.00 21.55 6.75
N LYS A 28 -14.28 21.46 6.36
CA LYS A 28 -14.74 20.57 5.27
C LYS A 28 -14.18 21.01 3.91
N GLU A 29 -14.18 22.30 3.61
CA GLU A 29 -13.62 22.83 2.37
C GLU A 29 -12.09 22.71 2.32
N PHE A 30 -11.40 22.86 3.46
CA PHE A 30 -9.97 22.56 3.54
C PHE A 30 -9.66 21.09 3.29
N ALA A 31 -10.42 20.16 3.89
CA ALA A 31 -10.23 18.73 3.66
C ALA A 31 -10.42 18.38 2.17
N LYS A 32 -11.43 18.96 1.51
CA LYS A 32 -11.64 18.79 0.06
C LYS A 32 -10.46 19.31 -0.75
N CYS A 33 -9.93 20.48 -0.39
CA CYS A 33 -8.77 21.07 -1.07
C CYS A 33 -7.53 20.18 -0.94
N ILE A 34 -7.23 19.71 0.29
CA ILE A 34 -6.11 18.80 0.55
C ILE A 34 -6.25 17.51 -0.26
N CYS A 35 -7.44 16.91 -0.27
CA CYS A 35 -7.72 15.72 -1.07
C CYS A 35 -7.50 15.99 -2.57
N SER A 36 -7.95 17.13 -3.08
CA SER A 36 -7.75 17.50 -4.49
C SER A 36 -6.27 17.65 -4.85
N VAL A 37 -5.47 18.29 -3.99
CA VAL A 37 -4.03 18.46 -4.20
C VAL A 37 -3.32 17.11 -4.17
N LEU A 38 -3.64 16.27 -3.18
CA LEU A 38 -3.07 14.93 -3.05
C LEU A 38 -3.34 14.08 -4.29
N MET A 39 -4.59 14.09 -4.78
CA MET A 39 -4.96 13.34 -5.99
C MET A 39 -4.22 13.84 -7.23
N GLN A 40 -4.01 15.15 -7.36
CA GLN A 40 -3.24 15.71 -8.47
C GLN A 40 -1.77 15.29 -8.42
N ASP A 41 -1.16 15.26 -7.23
CA ASP A 41 0.23 14.84 -7.09
C ASP A 41 0.42 13.34 -7.31
N LEU A 42 -0.55 12.51 -6.88
CA LEU A 42 -0.58 11.09 -7.22
C LEU A 42 -0.65 10.87 -8.73
N GLN A 43 -1.48 11.64 -9.45
CA GLN A 43 -1.56 11.54 -10.91
C GLN A 43 -0.22 11.89 -11.58
N LYS A 44 0.45 12.96 -11.12
CA LYS A 44 1.78 13.34 -11.64
C LYS A 44 2.81 12.24 -11.39
N ILE A 45 2.77 11.58 -10.23
CA ILE A 45 3.67 10.47 -9.92
C ILE A 45 3.37 9.27 -10.83
N GLU A 46 2.11 8.94 -11.02
CA GLU A 46 1.68 7.87 -11.93
C GLU A 46 2.13 8.13 -13.37
N ASP A 47 1.95 9.36 -13.88
CA ASP A 47 2.34 9.74 -15.23
C ASP A 47 3.87 9.66 -15.40
N ARG A 48 4.63 10.06 -14.38
CA ARG A 48 6.10 9.92 -14.37
C ARG A 48 6.53 8.45 -14.34
N LEU A 49 5.82 7.60 -13.61
CA LEU A 49 6.08 6.17 -13.58
C LEU A 49 5.75 5.51 -14.91
N LYS A 50 4.60 5.83 -15.52
CA LYS A 50 4.22 5.37 -16.86
C LYS A 50 5.23 5.84 -17.92
N ALA A 51 5.62 7.11 -17.90
CA ALA A 51 6.64 7.65 -18.79
C ALA A 51 8.02 6.97 -18.59
N ARG A 52 8.37 6.60 -17.35
CA ARG A 52 9.59 5.86 -17.03
C ARG A 52 9.50 4.37 -17.38
N GLN A 53 8.31 3.78 -17.39
CA GLN A 53 8.07 2.38 -17.75
C GLN A 53 7.98 2.16 -19.27
N LEU A 54 7.73 3.23 -20.05
CA LEU A 54 7.65 3.16 -21.52
C LEU A 54 8.89 2.61 -22.26
N PRO A 55 10.13 2.61 -21.71
CA PRO A 55 11.25 1.92 -22.38
C PRO A 55 11.23 0.39 -22.20
N HIS A 56 10.46 -0.18 -21.27
CA HIS A 56 10.46 -1.62 -20.97
C HIS A 56 9.21 -2.38 -21.44
N GLN A 57 8.11 -1.69 -21.71
CA GLN A 57 6.86 -2.34 -22.18
C GLN A 57 6.85 -2.64 -23.69
N ASN A 58 7.94 -2.37 -24.41
CA ASN A 58 8.06 -2.67 -25.84
C ASN A 58 8.62 -4.08 -26.13
N LEU A 59 8.88 -4.87 -25.08
CA LEU A 59 9.18 -6.29 -25.20
C LEU A 59 7.91 -7.09 -24.86
N SER A 60 6.95 -7.11 -25.80
CA SER A 60 5.86 -8.09 -25.90
C SER A 60 5.54 -8.80 -24.57
N ASP A 61 4.70 -8.16 -23.75
CA ASP A 61 4.34 -8.56 -22.38
C ASP A 61 3.85 -10.03 -22.23
N GLY A 62 3.60 -10.74 -23.33
CA GLY A 62 3.31 -12.18 -23.32
C GLY A 62 4.54 -13.09 -23.18
N ASN A 63 5.72 -12.69 -23.67
CA ASN A 63 6.87 -13.60 -23.75
C ASN A 63 7.67 -13.66 -22.45
N ILE A 64 7.87 -12.51 -21.79
CA ILE A 64 8.61 -12.43 -20.54
C ILE A 64 7.83 -13.10 -19.40
N VAL A 65 6.52 -12.83 -19.27
CA VAL A 65 5.68 -13.45 -18.23
C VAL A 65 5.63 -14.98 -18.41
N SER A 66 5.48 -15.46 -19.66
CA SER A 66 5.46 -16.89 -19.95
C SER A 66 6.79 -17.58 -19.64
N LEU A 67 7.92 -16.93 -19.94
CA LEU A 67 9.25 -17.47 -19.63
C LEU A 67 9.50 -17.53 -18.12
N PHE A 68 9.16 -16.47 -17.39
CA PHE A 68 9.28 -16.45 -15.93
C PHE A 68 8.36 -17.47 -15.27
N GLN A 69 7.14 -17.64 -15.78
CA GLN A 69 6.23 -18.67 -15.32
C GLN A 69 6.79 -20.08 -15.57
N ALA A 70 7.34 -20.34 -16.76
CA ALA A 70 7.95 -21.63 -17.09
C ALA A 70 9.16 -21.95 -16.20
N MET A 71 10.04 -20.96 -15.98
CA MET A 71 11.18 -21.11 -15.08
C MET A 71 10.76 -21.30 -13.62
N TYR A 72 9.71 -20.62 -13.18
CA TYR A 72 9.13 -20.81 -11.85
C TYR A 72 8.59 -22.23 -11.67
N TRP A 73 7.77 -22.73 -12.59
CA TRP A 73 7.24 -24.09 -12.50
C TRP A 73 8.33 -25.16 -12.58
N ALA A 74 9.35 -24.96 -13.44
CA ALA A 74 10.50 -25.86 -13.50
C ALA A 74 11.28 -25.93 -12.18
N SER A 75 11.48 -24.78 -11.52
CA SER A 75 12.13 -24.74 -10.20
C SER A 75 11.27 -25.38 -9.12
N VAL A 76 9.94 -25.15 -9.16
CA VAL A 76 9.01 -25.80 -8.21
C VAL A 76 9.07 -27.31 -8.35
N GLU A 77 9.11 -27.85 -9.58
CA GLU A 77 9.26 -29.29 -9.82
C GLU A 77 10.60 -29.85 -9.31
N GLU A 78 11.69 -29.09 -9.44
CA GLU A 78 13.00 -29.47 -8.92
C GLU A 78 13.02 -29.57 -7.38
N PHE A 79 12.35 -28.64 -6.70
CA PHE A 79 12.31 -28.62 -5.23
C PHE A 79 11.18 -29.50 -4.66
N LEU A 80 10.13 -29.81 -5.43
CA LEU A 80 8.96 -30.59 -4.96
C LEU A 80 9.34 -31.90 -4.22
N PRO A 81 10.31 -32.72 -4.68
CA PRO A 81 10.70 -33.95 -4.00
C PRO A 81 11.30 -33.70 -2.60
N ALA A 82 12.01 -32.59 -2.41
CA ALA A 82 12.54 -32.21 -1.10
C ALA A 82 11.41 -31.79 -0.13
N TRP A 83 10.33 -31.22 -0.67
CA TRP A 83 9.14 -30.83 0.10
C TRP A 83 8.17 -32.00 0.31
N GLU A 84 8.14 -33.02 -0.54
CA GLU A 84 7.19 -34.15 -0.48
C GLU A 84 7.20 -34.84 0.90
N ASN A 85 8.38 -35.15 1.43
CA ASN A 85 8.51 -35.80 2.73
C ASN A 85 8.04 -34.92 3.90
N PHE A 86 8.23 -33.60 3.79
CA PHE A 86 7.74 -32.64 4.77
C PHE A 86 6.22 -32.45 4.68
N LEU A 87 5.68 -32.28 3.47
CA LEU A 87 4.25 -32.12 3.22
C LEU A 87 3.44 -33.36 3.62
N LEU A 88 4.04 -34.54 3.54
CA LEU A 88 3.46 -35.79 4.03
C LEU A 88 3.61 -36.00 5.55
N GLY A 89 4.21 -35.03 6.27
CA GLY A 89 4.42 -35.08 7.72
C GLY A 89 5.48 -36.09 8.17
N LYS A 90 6.32 -36.57 7.24
CA LYS A 90 7.30 -37.65 7.46
C LYS A 90 8.75 -37.15 7.59
N GLY A 91 8.98 -35.84 7.56
CA GLY A 91 10.33 -35.29 7.60
C GLY A 91 10.41 -33.85 8.13
N PRO A 92 11.62 -33.41 8.50
CA PRO A 92 11.88 -32.02 8.93
C PRO A 92 11.73 -31.04 7.75
N HIS A 93 11.53 -29.76 8.07
CA HIS A 93 11.39 -28.71 7.06
C HIS A 93 12.61 -28.66 6.11
N PRO A 94 12.45 -28.61 4.78
CA PRO A 94 13.55 -28.71 3.82
C PRO A 94 14.60 -27.61 3.97
N THR A 95 14.24 -26.47 4.56
CA THR A 95 15.16 -25.35 4.85
C THR A 95 15.98 -25.54 6.13
N ALA A 96 15.66 -26.54 6.95
CA ALA A 96 16.44 -26.83 8.17
C ALA A 96 17.84 -27.37 7.85
N SER A 97 18.00 -28.06 6.71
CA SER A 97 19.30 -28.58 6.24
C SER A 97 20.13 -27.52 5.50
N LEU A 98 19.51 -26.48 4.95
CA LEU A 98 20.21 -25.38 4.27
C LEU A 98 21.08 -24.56 5.24
N ASN A 99 20.72 -24.53 6.53
CA ASN A 99 21.48 -23.86 7.58
C ASN A 99 22.66 -24.69 8.12
N GLN A 100 22.90 -25.90 7.60
CA GLN A 100 23.99 -26.80 8.06
C GLN A 100 25.05 -27.09 6.99
N SER A 101 24.98 -26.44 5.82
CA SER A 101 25.92 -26.66 4.71
C SER A 101 26.46 -25.36 4.11
N VAL A 102 27.00 -24.47 4.96
CA VAL A 102 28.11 -23.56 4.65
C VAL A 102 28.81 -23.38 6.01
N CYS A 103 29.99 -23.93 6.31
CA CYS A 103 31.26 -23.76 5.63
C CYS A 103 32.17 -25.00 5.80
N PRO A 104 32.83 -25.52 4.75
CA PRO A 104 34.17 -26.09 4.85
C PRO A 104 35.16 -24.96 4.65
N LEU A 105 35.63 -24.36 5.74
CA LEU A 105 36.73 -23.40 5.72
C LEU A 105 37.57 -23.60 6.98
N ASP A 106 38.23 -24.76 7.04
CA ASP A 106 39.53 -24.88 7.70
C ASP A 106 40.21 -26.20 7.28
N GLN A 107 40.90 -26.19 6.13
CA GLN A 107 42.02 -27.11 5.87
C GLN A 107 43.11 -26.39 5.07
N ASN A 108 44.20 -26.11 5.80
CA ASN A 108 45.56 -25.74 5.40
C ASN A 108 45.88 -24.26 5.17
#